data_AF-I9KEX3-F1
#
_entry.id   AF-I9KEX3-F1
#
_cell.length_a   1.000
_cell.length_b   1.000
_cell.length_c   1.000
_cell.angle_alpha   90.00
_cell.angle_beta   90.00
_cell.angle_gamma   90.00
#
_symmetry.space_group_name_H-M   'P 1'
#
loop_
_entity.id
_entity.type
_entity.pdbx_description
1 polymer ?
#
loop_
_entity_poly.entity_id
_entity_poly.type
_entity_poly.pdbx_seq_one_letter_code
_entity_poly.pdbx_strand_id
1 'polypeptide(L)'
;MIALSITALILSFLAVVVSVRQARYARQANHLPLAVDIIQWYRTPDFQDSYACVRDELGSHSPSQGLAGLPEPVRKKSLDVAYFFNSIACLVKYGVVDEKFVMAIQHFAILNSWEALRPYIMAERDRERPIGYFRFFEHLAKRSEGLPREKIWKGLEHY
;
A
#
# COMPACT_ATOMS: atom_id res chain seq x y z
N MET A 1 -35.68 -28.12 -31.74
CA MET A 1 -34.32 -28.62 -31.44
C MET A 1 -33.31 -27.48 -31.42
N ILE A 2 -33.08 -26.76 -32.52
CA ILE A 2 -32.08 -25.67 -32.60
C ILE A 2 -32.35 -24.51 -31.63
N ALA A 3 -33.61 -24.07 -31.49
CA ALA A 3 -33.98 -22.99 -30.57
C ALA A 3 -33.64 -23.31 -29.10
N LEU A 4 -33.91 -24.54 -28.65
CA LEU A 4 -33.58 -25.02 -27.30
C LEU A 4 -32.06 -25.02 -27.05
N SER A 5 -31.27 -25.42 -28.04
CA SER A 5 -29.81 -25.41 -27.96
C SER A 5 -29.23 -24.00 -27.84
N ILE A 6 -29.80 -23.03 -28.56
CA ILE A 6 -29.39 -21.62 -28.51
C ILE A 6 -29.73 -21.02 -27.13
N THR A 7 -30.92 -21.27 -26.60
CA THR A 7 -31.32 -20.79 -25.28
C THR A 7 -30.42 -21.36 -24.18
N ALA A 8 -30.10 -22.66 -24.25
CA ALA A 8 -29.18 -23.29 -23.31
C ALA A 8 -27.78 -22.66 -23.36
N LEU A 9 -27.25 -22.38 -24.55
CA LEU A 9 -25.94 -21.74 -24.72
C LEU A 9 -25.89 -20.33 -24.11
N ILE A 10 -26.93 -19.53 -24.33
CA ILE A 10 -27.05 -18.17 -23.77
C ILE A 10 -27.11 -18.24 -22.23
N LEU A 11 -27.90 -19.15 -21.68
CA LEU A 11 -28.00 -19.35 -20.23
C LEU A 11 -26.68 -19.80 -19.61
N SER A 12 -25.96 -20.73 -20.26
CA SER A 12 -24.63 -21.16 -19.81
C SER A 12 -23.62 -20.02 -19.84
N PHE A 13 -23.64 -19.19 -20.89
CA PHE A 13 -22.75 -18.03 -20.99
C PHE A 13 -23.04 -16.99 -19.89
N LEU A 14 -24.32 -16.68 -19.66
CA LEU A 14 -24.74 -15.77 -18.59
C LEU A 14 -24.35 -16.32 -17.20
N ALA A 15 -24.53 -17.62 -16.97
CA ALA A 15 -24.12 -18.26 -15.72
C ALA A 15 -22.62 -18.10 -15.47
N VAL A 16 -21.77 -18.31 -16.48
CA VAL A 16 -20.32 -18.11 -16.37
C VAL A 16 -19.99 -16.64 -16.05
N VAL A 17 -20.62 -15.68 -16.73
CA VAL A 17 -20.41 -14.25 -16.47
C VAL A 17 -20.82 -13.87 -15.05
N VAL A 18 -21.96 -14.37 -14.56
CA VAL A 18 -22.45 -14.12 -13.21
C VAL A 18 -21.55 -14.79 -12.17
N SER A 19 -21.12 -16.04 -12.38
CA SER A 19 -20.19 -16.74 -11.47
C SER A 19 -18.83 -16.05 -11.38
N VAL A 20 -18.30 -15.54 -12.50
CA VAL A 20 -17.05 -14.76 -12.48
C VAL A 20 -17.24 -13.44 -11.72
N ARG A 21 -18.39 -12.77 -11.88
CA ARG A 21 -18.73 -11.58 -11.09
C ARG A 21 -18.90 -11.89 -9.61
N GLN A 22 -19.65 -12.94 -9.26
CA GLN A 22 -19.85 -13.36 -7.87
C GLN A 22 -18.52 -13.75 -7.22
N ALA A 23 -17.61 -14.43 -7.93
CA ALA A 23 -16.28 -14.76 -7.42
C ALA A 23 -15.38 -13.52 -7.23
N ARG A 24 -15.65 -12.41 -7.95
CA ARG A 24 -15.01 -11.12 -7.71
C ARG A 24 -15.60 -10.40 -6.51
N TYR A 25 -16.92 -10.39 -6.34
CA TYR A 25 -17.59 -9.80 -5.19
C TYR A 25 -17.31 -10.55 -3.88
N ALA A 26 -17.30 -11.88 -3.91
CA ALA A 26 -16.94 -12.72 -2.78
C ALA A 26 -15.48 -12.51 -2.35
N ARG A 27 -14.57 -12.24 -3.31
CA ARG A 27 -13.20 -11.80 -2.99
C ARG A 27 -13.21 -10.44 -2.30
N GLN A 28 -13.89 -9.44 -2.85
CA GLN A 28 -13.99 -8.11 -2.23
C GLN A 28 -14.60 -8.13 -0.81
N ALA A 29 -15.60 -8.98 -0.55
CA ALA A 29 -16.25 -9.09 0.76
C ALA A 29 -15.30 -9.57 1.88
N ASN A 30 -14.26 -10.32 1.55
CA ASN A 30 -13.28 -10.82 2.53
C ASN A 30 -12.14 -9.82 2.83
N HIS A 31 -12.08 -8.69 2.12
CA HIS A 31 -10.96 -7.74 2.21
C HIS A 31 -11.30 -6.46 2.97
N LEU A 32 -12.58 -6.19 3.21
CA LEU A 32 -13.05 -5.00 3.93
C LEU A 32 -12.53 -4.94 5.38
N PRO A 33 -12.53 -6.04 6.17
CA PRO A 33 -12.02 -6.00 7.54
C PRO A 33 -10.53 -5.63 7.60
N LEU A 34 -9.72 -6.22 6.71
CA LEU A 34 -8.29 -5.93 6.63
C LEU A 34 -8.00 -4.47 6.27
N ALA A 35 -8.78 -3.89 5.35
CA ALA A 35 -8.66 -2.47 5.01
C ALA A 35 -9.00 -1.57 6.20
N VAL A 36 -10.03 -1.93 6.99
CA VAL A 36 -10.40 -1.22 8.22
C VAL A 36 -9.29 -1.34 9.27
N ASP A 37 -8.71 -2.51 9.46
CA ASP A 37 -7.62 -2.74 10.42
C ASP A 37 -6.39 -1.89 10.08
N ILE A 38 -6.03 -1.78 8.80
CA ILE A 38 -4.94 -0.91 8.33
C ILE A 38 -5.21 0.56 8.68
N ILE A 39 -6.45 1.02 8.47
CA ILE A 39 -6.85 2.39 8.79
C ILE A 39 -6.82 2.64 10.29
N GLN A 40 -7.32 1.70 11.08
CA GLN A 40 -7.33 1.80 12.54
C GLN A 40 -5.90 1.81 13.08
N TRP A 41 -5.01 0.96 12.56
CA TRP A 41 -3.64 0.90 13.00
C TRP A 41 -2.88 2.21 12.71
N TYR A 42 -3.08 2.79 11.52
CA TYR A 42 -2.53 4.09 11.18
C TYR A 42 -2.94 5.18 12.19
N ARG A 43 -4.15 5.11 12.74
CA ARG A 43 -4.69 6.10 13.68
C ARG A 43 -4.27 5.87 15.13
N THR A 44 -3.50 4.82 15.42
CA THR A 44 -3.01 4.60 16.79
C THR A 44 -2.01 5.70 17.19
N PRO A 45 -2.03 6.14 18.46
CA PRO A 45 -1.05 7.12 18.95
C PRO A 45 0.39 6.69 18.69
N ASP A 46 0.72 5.42 18.95
CA ASP A 46 2.05 4.85 18.75
C ASP A 46 2.53 4.98 17.28
N PHE A 47 1.63 4.72 16.32
CA PHE A 47 1.97 4.88 14.91
C PHE A 47 2.13 6.34 14.52
N GLN A 48 1.24 7.23 15.01
CA GLN A 48 1.35 8.66 14.75
C GLN A 48 2.63 9.27 15.32
N ASP A 49 3.07 8.81 16.50
CA ASP A 49 4.36 9.21 17.09
C ASP A 49 5.56 8.71 16.28
N SER A 50 5.45 7.52 15.70
CA SER A 50 6.47 6.96 14.81
C SER A 50 6.54 7.72 13.48
N TYR A 51 5.38 8.04 12.92
CA TYR A 51 5.23 8.84 11.71
C TYR A 51 5.76 10.27 11.90
N ALA A 52 5.46 10.90 13.03
CA ALA A 52 5.99 12.22 13.38
C ALA A 52 7.53 12.20 13.50
N CYS A 53 8.11 11.17 14.13
CA CYS A 53 9.57 11.02 14.21
C CYS A 53 10.19 10.89 12.81
N VAL A 54 9.61 10.09 11.90
CA VAL A 54 10.10 9.99 10.51
C VAL A 54 10.01 11.32 9.76
N ARG A 55 8.94 12.08 9.99
CA ARG A 55 8.72 13.38 9.32
C ARG A 55 9.65 14.48 9.86
N ASP A 56 9.79 14.56 11.18
CA ASP A 56 10.31 15.76 11.86
C ASP A 56 11.73 15.56 12.39
N GLU A 57 12.10 14.34 12.79
CA GLU A 57 13.37 14.06 13.48
C GLU A 57 14.38 13.32 12.62
N LEU A 58 13.91 12.38 11.77
CA LEU A 58 14.78 11.45 11.04
C LEU A 58 15.85 12.18 10.21
N GLY A 59 15.47 13.28 9.54
CA GLY A 59 16.39 14.07 8.71
C GLY A 59 17.60 14.67 9.44
N SER A 60 17.59 14.68 10.78
CA SER A 60 18.74 15.11 11.59
C SER A 60 19.82 14.03 11.74
N HIS A 61 19.53 12.78 11.35
CA HIS A 61 20.45 11.65 11.46
C HIS A 61 21.11 11.31 10.14
N SER A 62 22.37 10.87 10.18
CA SER A 62 23.08 10.45 8.97
C SER A 62 22.50 9.14 8.39
N PRO A 63 22.21 9.08 7.08
CA PRO A 63 21.77 7.85 6.43
C PRO A 63 22.91 6.88 6.13
N SER A 64 24.18 7.27 6.36
CA SER A 64 25.34 6.50 5.91
C SER A 64 25.37 5.06 6.42
N GLN A 65 24.80 4.80 7.60
CA GLN A 65 24.75 3.51 8.25
C GLN A 65 23.40 2.79 8.09
N GLY A 66 22.53 3.29 7.19
CA GLY A 66 21.19 2.75 7.01
C GLY A 66 20.28 2.98 8.22
N LEU A 67 19.16 2.26 8.26
CA LEU A 67 18.25 2.27 9.40
C LEU A 67 18.87 1.61 10.64
N ALA A 68 19.74 0.62 10.45
CA ALA A 68 20.38 -0.13 11.52
C ALA A 68 21.33 0.74 12.37
N GLY A 69 21.93 1.76 11.76
CA GLY A 69 22.81 2.71 12.43
C GLY A 69 22.11 3.87 13.14
N LEU A 70 20.78 3.94 13.09
CA LEU A 70 20.03 4.94 13.84
C LEU A 70 20.04 4.63 15.35
N PRO A 71 20.07 5.65 16.21
CA PRO A 71 19.89 5.46 17.65
C PRO A 71 18.45 5.06 17.98
N GLU A 72 18.25 4.38 19.11
CA GLU A 72 16.91 4.24 19.69
C GLU A 72 16.46 5.58 20.33
N PRO A 73 15.16 5.94 20.29
CA PRO A 73 14.03 5.18 19.71
C PRO A 73 13.80 5.41 18.21
N VAL A 74 14.60 6.29 17.57
CA VAL A 74 14.42 6.71 16.16
C VAL A 74 14.46 5.53 15.21
N ARG A 75 15.37 4.58 15.47
CA ARG A 75 15.47 3.34 14.70
C ARG A 75 14.16 2.56 14.70
N LYS A 76 13.62 2.24 15.88
CA LYS A 76 12.36 1.49 16.01
C LYS A 76 11.22 2.22 15.30
N LYS A 77 11.03 3.50 15.59
CA LYS A 77 9.98 4.34 14.97
C LYS A 77 10.08 4.37 13.44
N SER A 78 11.30 4.49 12.91
CA SER A 78 11.54 4.47 11.46
C SER A 78 11.22 3.11 10.82
N LEU A 79 11.57 2.02 11.52
CA LEU A 79 11.24 0.66 11.08
C LEU A 79 9.73 0.42 11.10
N ASP A 80 9.02 0.87 12.14
CA ASP A 80 7.56 0.71 12.25
C ASP A 80 6.84 1.34 11.04
N VAL A 81 7.23 2.56 10.66
CA VAL A 81 6.69 3.24 9.46
C VAL A 81 7.08 2.51 8.17
N ALA A 82 8.34 2.12 8.02
CA ALA A 82 8.81 1.42 6.82
C ALA A 82 8.10 0.06 6.62
N TYR A 83 7.94 -0.72 7.70
CA TYR A 83 7.25 -2.01 7.67
C TYR A 83 5.75 -1.85 7.41
N PHE A 84 5.11 -0.82 7.96
CA PHE A 84 3.71 -0.54 7.67
C PHE A 84 3.47 -0.34 6.18
N PHE A 85 4.17 0.61 5.55
CA PHE A 85 3.95 0.88 4.13
C PHE A 85 4.41 -0.27 3.23
N ASN A 86 5.46 -1.00 3.61
CA ASN A 86 5.85 -2.20 2.88
C ASN A 86 4.81 -3.31 2.96
N SER A 87 4.15 -3.46 4.10
CA SER A 87 3.07 -4.45 4.28
C SER A 87 1.84 -4.06 3.48
N ILE A 88 1.44 -2.79 3.50
CA ILE A 88 0.37 -2.28 2.62
C ILE A 88 0.72 -2.52 1.16
N ALA A 89 1.94 -2.19 0.75
CA ALA A 89 2.37 -2.37 -0.63
C ALA A 89 2.35 -3.83 -1.07
N CYS A 90 2.68 -4.76 -0.16
CA CYS A 90 2.56 -6.20 -0.39
C CYS A 90 1.09 -6.59 -0.64
N LEU A 91 0.16 -6.14 0.22
CA LEU A 91 -1.27 -6.40 0.09
C LEU A 91 -1.85 -5.85 -1.21
N VAL A 92 -1.44 -4.63 -1.60
CA VAL A 92 -1.81 -4.03 -2.87
C VAL A 92 -1.28 -4.84 -4.05
N LYS A 93 0.00 -5.25 -4.00
CA LYS A 93 0.65 -6.01 -5.08
C LYS A 93 -0.05 -7.34 -5.37
N TYR A 94 -0.56 -8.02 -4.33
CA TYR A 94 -1.28 -9.29 -4.46
C TYR A 94 -2.79 -9.12 -4.64
N GLY A 95 -3.30 -7.89 -4.77
CA GLY A 95 -4.71 -7.60 -5.01
C GLY A 95 -5.62 -7.88 -3.82
N VAL A 96 -5.05 -7.95 -2.60
CA VAL A 96 -5.82 -8.09 -1.36
C VAL A 96 -6.48 -6.76 -1.01
N VAL A 97 -5.80 -5.64 -1.27
CA VAL A 97 -6.35 -4.29 -1.07
C VAL A 97 -6.33 -3.54 -2.39
N ASP A 98 -7.40 -2.81 -2.69
CA ASP A 98 -7.47 -1.96 -3.89
C ASP A 98 -6.45 -0.80 -3.77
N GLU A 99 -5.58 -0.70 -4.76
CA GLU A 99 -4.59 0.37 -4.83
C GLU A 99 -5.24 1.76 -4.87
N LYS A 100 -6.34 1.93 -5.62
CA LYS A 100 -7.02 3.23 -5.72
C LYS A 100 -7.55 3.66 -4.37
N PHE A 101 -8.06 2.71 -3.58
CA PHE A 101 -8.49 2.97 -2.22
C PHE A 101 -7.32 3.45 -1.36
N VAL A 102 -6.21 2.71 -1.34
CA VAL A 102 -5.00 3.10 -0.58
C VAL A 102 -4.47 4.46 -1.02
N MET A 103 -4.42 4.75 -2.31
CA MET A 103 -3.98 6.05 -2.82
C MET A 103 -4.93 7.18 -2.38
N ALA A 104 -6.25 6.95 -2.38
CA ALA A 104 -7.21 7.96 -1.93
C ALA A 104 -7.02 8.34 -0.45
N ILE A 105 -6.63 7.40 0.40
CA ILE A 105 -6.51 7.64 1.86
C ILE A 105 -5.09 7.93 2.36
N GLN A 106 -4.05 7.45 1.67
CA GLN A 106 -2.67 7.42 2.20
C GLN A 106 -1.63 8.00 1.22
N HIS A 107 -2.02 8.54 0.06
CA HIS A 107 -1.06 9.01 -0.96
C HIS A 107 0.03 9.93 -0.40
N PHE A 108 -0.35 10.97 0.36
CA PHE A 108 0.63 11.89 0.94
C PHE A 108 1.53 11.22 1.98
N ALA A 109 0.97 10.33 2.80
CA ALA A 109 1.72 9.64 3.84
C ALA A 109 2.76 8.67 3.25
N ILE A 110 2.39 7.97 2.16
CA ILE A 110 3.27 7.10 1.39
C ILE A 110 4.44 7.90 0.82
N LEU A 111 4.16 9.02 0.13
CA LEU A 111 5.19 9.85 -0.50
C LEU A 111 6.13 10.46 0.53
N ASN A 112 5.59 11.12 1.55
CA ASN A 112 6.41 11.80 2.56
C ASN A 112 7.30 10.79 3.32
N SER A 113 6.75 9.63 3.67
CA SER A 113 7.52 8.59 4.36
C SER A 113 8.59 7.99 3.45
N TRP A 114 8.28 7.80 2.16
CA TRP A 114 9.26 7.29 1.21
C TRP A 114 10.40 8.29 1.01
N GLU A 115 10.09 9.57 0.81
CA GLU A 115 11.10 10.62 0.65
C GLU A 115 12.04 10.69 1.86
N ALA A 116 11.49 10.61 3.08
CA ALA A 116 12.28 10.63 4.32
C ALA A 116 13.11 9.34 4.52
N LEU A 117 12.53 8.16 4.28
CA LEU A 117 13.19 6.88 4.56
C LEU A 117 14.12 6.40 3.45
N ARG A 118 13.90 6.84 2.20
CA ARG A 118 14.64 6.37 1.02
C ARG A 118 16.16 6.41 1.21
N PRO A 119 16.80 7.49 1.70
CA PRO A 119 18.25 7.53 1.87
C PRO A 119 18.78 6.42 2.77
N TYR A 120 18.09 6.13 3.87
CA TYR A 120 18.45 5.08 4.82
C TYR A 120 18.23 3.67 4.24
N ILE A 121 17.11 3.47 3.54
CA ILE A 121 16.78 2.20 2.90
C ILE A 121 17.77 1.89 1.78
N MET A 122 18.19 2.89 0.99
CA MET A 122 19.21 2.70 -0.05
C MET A 122 20.57 2.32 0.58
N ALA A 123 20.99 3.03 1.63
CA ALA A 123 22.24 2.72 2.33
C ALA A 123 22.27 1.30 2.90
N GLU A 124 21.15 0.75 3.39
CA GLU A 124 21.07 -0.66 3.79
C GLU A 124 21.26 -1.63 2.61
N ARG A 125 20.64 -1.32 1.46
CA ARG A 125 20.73 -2.19 0.27
C ARG A 125 22.14 -2.23 -0.30
N ASP A 126 22.89 -1.14 -0.21
CA ASP A 126 24.28 -1.07 -0.65
C ASP A 126 25.22 -1.89 0.26
N ARG A 127 24.79 -2.25 1.48
CA ARG A 127 25.58 -2.91 2.54
C ARG A 127 25.26 -4.39 2.72
N GLU A 128 24.87 -5.08 1.66
CA GLU A 128 24.59 -6.54 1.66
C GLU A 128 23.23 -6.96 2.26
N ARG A 129 22.29 -6.04 2.56
CA ARG A 129 20.91 -6.46 2.83
C ARG A 129 20.25 -7.01 1.56
N PRO A 130 19.39 -8.04 1.65
CA PRO A 130 18.85 -8.74 0.49
C PRO A 130 18.17 -7.80 -0.52
N ILE A 131 18.26 -8.18 -1.80
CA ILE A 131 17.79 -7.46 -3.01
C ILE A 131 16.33 -6.90 -2.91
N GLY A 132 15.56 -7.39 -1.93
CA GLY A 132 14.17 -7.00 -1.66
C GLY A 132 13.91 -6.04 -0.49
N TYR A 133 14.92 -5.52 0.22
CA TYR A 133 14.70 -4.70 1.43
C TYR A 133 13.78 -3.50 1.14
N PHE A 134 12.56 -3.52 1.67
CA PHE A 134 11.49 -2.55 1.41
C PHE A 134 11.17 -2.28 -0.08
N ARG A 135 11.33 -3.28 -0.96
CA ARG A 135 11.06 -3.12 -2.40
C ARG A 135 9.57 -2.96 -2.73
N PHE A 136 8.67 -3.53 -1.92
CA PHE A 136 7.24 -3.29 -2.10
C PHE A 136 6.90 -1.82 -1.80
N PHE A 137 7.43 -1.28 -0.69
CA PHE A 137 7.23 0.13 -0.36
C PHE A 137 7.72 1.07 -1.47
N GLU A 138 8.94 0.84 -1.99
CA GLU A 138 9.46 1.59 -3.13
C GLU A 138 8.52 1.54 -4.35
N HIS A 139 8.03 0.34 -4.69
CA HIS A 139 7.13 0.17 -5.82
C HIS A 139 5.80 0.92 -5.61
N LEU A 140 5.27 0.92 -4.38
CA LEU A 140 4.06 1.68 -4.05
C LEU A 140 4.31 3.18 -4.17
N ALA A 141 5.43 3.69 -3.65
CA ALA A 141 5.78 5.10 -3.72
C ALA A 141 5.95 5.61 -5.16
N LYS A 142 6.66 4.85 -6.02
CA LYS A 142 6.78 5.18 -7.45
C LYS A 142 5.44 5.26 -8.16
N ARG A 143 4.47 4.42 -7.76
CA ARG A 143 3.10 4.47 -8.29
C ARG A 143 2.32 5.66 -7.77
N SER A 144 2.59 6.08 -6.53
CA SER A 144 2.04 7.33 -5.97
C SER A 144 2.56 8.56 -6.72
N GLU A 145 3.85 8.63 -7.08
CA GLU A 145 4.44 9.77 -7.82
C GLU A 145 3.75 10.03 -9.17
N GLY A 146 3.26 8.97 -9.84
CA GLY A 146 2.55 9.07 -11.12
C GLY A 146 1.13 9.64 -11.06
N LEU A 147 0.63 9.96 -9.85
CA LEU A 147 -0.70 10.56 -9.64
C LEU A 147 -0.52 12.04 -9.26
N PRO A 148 -0.79 13.00 -10.17
CA PRO A 148 -0.74 14.42 -9.85
C PRO A 148 -1.65 14.73 -8.66
N ARG A 149 -1.17 15.57 -7.74
CA ARG A 149 -1.91 15.98 -6.53
C ARG A 149 -3.32 16.47 -6.86
N GLU A 150 -3.54 17.12 -8.00
CA GLU A 150 -4.87 17.60 -8.42
C GLU A 150 -5.83 16.49 -8.89
N LYS A 151 -5.32 15.35 -9.41
CA LYS A 151 -6.19 14.27 -9.91
C LYS A 151 -6.81 13.44 -8.80
N ILE A 152 -6.16 13.35 -7.64
CA ILE A 152 -6.70 12.63 -6.48
C ILE A 152 -7.91 13.37 -5.93
N TRP A 153 -7.87 14.71 -5.89
CA TRP A 153 -9.00 15.54 -5.45
C TRP A 153 -10.22 15.44 -6.37
N LYS A 154 -10.01 15.52 -7.69
CA LYS A 154 -11.10 15.36 -8.68
C LYS A 154 -11.80 13.99 -8.63
N GLY A 155 -11.09 12.94 -8.19
CA GLY A 155 -11.69 11.61 -8.01
C GLY A 155 -12.67 11.52 -6.83
N LEU A 156 -12.55 12.42 -5.84
CA LEU A 156 -13.42 12.51 -4.67
C LEU A 156 -14.67 13.35 -4.92
N GLU A 157 -14.66 14.22 -5.94
CA GLU A 157 -15.80 15.06 -6.33
C GLU A 157 -16.96 14.27 -7.00
N HIS A 158 -16.73 12.99 -7.31
CA HIS A 158 -17.73 12.08 -7.92
C HIS A 158 -18.34 11.09 -6.92
N TYR A 159 -18.12 11.29 -5.61
CA TYR A 159 -18.79 10.58 -4.52
C TYR A 159 -19.86 11.45 -3.85
#